data_AF-A0A9X0QDT4-F1
#
_entry.id   AF-A0A9X0QDT4-F1
#
_cell.length_a   1.000
_cell.length_b   1.000
_cell.length_c   1.000
_cell.angle_alpha   90.00
_cell.angle_beta   90.00
_cell.angle_gamma   90.00
#
_symmetry.space_group_name_H-M   'P 1'
#
loop_
_entity.id
_entity.type
_entity.pdbx_description
1 polymer ?
#
loop_
_entity_poly.entity_id
_entity_poly.type
_entity_poly.pdbx_seq_one_letter_code
_entity_poly.pdbx_strand_id
1 'polypeptide(L)'
;MKLFVAEVIDIREESRVAGRQRWQMALNRTEFGAGNVGVLEAVARSGAKLVVPVLGVVIEAGEVWHVVEKPLAAGTAVTGRVGVSVE
;
A
#
# COMPACT_ATOMS: atom_id res chain seq x y z
N MET A 1 9.91 11.31 8.97
CA MET A 1 9.49 10.64 7.72
C MET A 1 10.36 9.40 7.53
N LYS A 2 9.75 8.23 7.30
CA LYS A 2 10.49 6.98 7.03
C LYS A 2 10.33 6.59 5.56
N LEU A 3 11.41 6.12 4.94
CA LEU A 3 11.46 5.67 3.56
C LEU A 3 11.94 4.21 3.53
N PHE A 4 11.32 3.36 2.72
CA PHE A 4 11.77 1.99 2.52
C PHE A 4 11.44 1.50 1.10
N VAL A 5 12.09 0.40 0.70
CA VAL A 5 11.80 -0.30 -0.57
C VAL A 5 11.27 -1.68 -0.24
N ALA A 6 10.23 -2.11 -0.91
CA ALA A 6 9.60 -3.41 -0.70
C ALA A 6 9.01 -3.97 -2.00
N GLU A 7 8.45 -5.17 -1.92
CA GLU A 7 7.69 -5.78 -2.99
C GLU A 7 6.30 -6.15 -2.48
N VAL A 8 5.29 -5.97 -3.32
CA VAL A 8 3.92 -6.45 -3.06
C VAL A 8 3.92 -7.97 -3.13
N ILE A 9 3.48 -8.63 -2.07
CA ILE A 9 3.41 -10.10 -2.03
C ILE A 9 2.00 -10.63 -2.15
N ASP A 10 1.00 -9.87 -1.72
CA ASP A 10 -0.40 -10.29 -1.79
C ASP A 10 -1.38 -9.11 -1.85
N ILE A 11 -2.55 -9.36 -2.42
CA ILE A 11 -3.68 -8.43 -2.48
C ILE A 11 -4.99 -9.15 -2.21
N ARG A 12 -5.87 -8.53 -1.43
CA ARG A 12 -7.23 -9.02 -1.21
C ARG A 12 -8.23 -7.88 -1.17
N GLU A 13 -9.46 -8.16 -1.59
CA GLU A 13 -10.55 -7.20 -1.43
C GLU A 13 -10.92 -7.08 0.06
N GLU A 14 -10.98 -5.86 0.57
CA GLU A 14 -11.43 -5.60 1.94
C GLU A 14 -12.94 -5.39 1.97
N SER A 15 -13.41 -4.41 1.19
CA SER A 15 -14.81 -4.04 1.18
C SER A 15 -15.18 -3.25 -0.07
N ARG A 16 -16.48 -3.19 -0.34
CA ARG A 16 -17.04 -2.32 -1.36
C ARG A 16 -18.19 -1.52 -0.76
N VAL A 17 -17.96 -0.22 -0.54
CA VAL A 17 -18.95 0.67 0.11
C VAL A 17 -19.20 1.87 -0.78
N ALA A 18 -20.47 2.14 -1.08
CA ALA A 18 -20.90 3.30 -1.88
C ALA A 18 -20.12 3.48 -3.20
N GLY A 19 -19.84 2.37 -3.89
CA GLY A 19 -19.10 2.37 -5.16
C GLY A 19 -17.58 2.55 -5.03
N ARG A 20 -17.04 2.73 -3.81
CA ARG A 20 -15.61 2.74 -3.54
C ARG A 20 -15.16 1.35 -3.10
N GLN A 21 -14.19 0.80 -3.80
CA GLN A 21 -13.58 -0.48 -3.46
C GLN A 21 -12.33 -0.22 -2.62
N ARG A 22 -12.23 -0.92 -1.50
CA ARG A 22 -11.05 -0.95 -0.66
C ARG A 22 -10.35 -2.28 -0.84
N TRP A 23 -9.03 -2.20 -0.89
CA TRP A 23 -8.14 -3.33 -1.03
C TRP A 23 -7.15 -3.33 0.11
N GLN A 24 -6.75 -4.52 0.53
CA GLN A 24 -5.65 -4.74 1.45
C GLN A 24 -4.48 -5.32 0.67
N MET A 25 -3.30 -4.76 0.88
CA MET A 25 -2.08 -5.13 0.17
C MET A 25 -0.97 -5.44 1.18
N ALA A 26 -0.39 -6.64 1.09
CA ALA A 26 0.73 -7.07 1.91
C ALA A 26 2.06 -6.82 1.19
N LEU A 27 3.10 -6.47 1.96
CA LEU A 27 4.46 -6.25 1.47
C LEU A 27 5.41 -7.24 2.15
N ASN A 28 6.46 -7.67 1.46
CA ASN A 28 7.48 -8.56 2.04
C ASN A 28 8.23 -7.96 3.25
N ARG A 29 8.24 -6.63 3.35
CA ARG A 29 8.71 -5.86 4.51
C ARG A 29 8.08 -4.48 4.47
N THR A 30 7.95 -3.83 5.62
CA THR A 30 7.36 -2.49 5.70
C THR A 30 7.80 -1.75 6.95
N GLU A 31 7.86 -0.43 6.84
CA GLU A 31 8.02 0.48 7.99
C GLU A 31 6.69 1.04 8.50
N PHE A 32 5.58 0.71 7.81
CA PHE A 32 4.23 1.08 8.24
C PHE A 32 3.83 0.27 9.48
N GLY A 33 3.38 0.95 10.53
CA GLY A 33 2.71 0.36 11.69
C GLY A 33 1.22 0.67 11.73
N ALA A 34 0.51 0.08 12.70
CA ALA A 34 -0.91 0.36 12.92
C ALA A 34 -1.19 1.87 13.02
N GLY A 35 -2.24 2.32 12.34
CA GLY A 35 -2.64 3.73 12.29
C GLY A 35 -1.75 4.64 11.44
N ASN A 36 -0.71 4.10 10.79
CA ASN A 36 0.10 4.90 9.86
C ASN A 36 -0.65 5.11 8.54
N VAL A 37 -0.40 6.29 7.96
CA VAL A 37 -0.79 6.66 6.59
C VAL A 37 0.46 7.03 5.81
N GLY A 38 0.36 7.05 4.48
CA GLY A 38 1.54 7.27 3.65
C GLY A 38 1.26 7.12 2.17
N VAL A 39 2.34 6.96 1.41
CA VAL A 39 2.26 6.64 -0.03
C VAL A 39 3.20 5.50 -0.38
N LEU A 40 2.78 4.70 -1.36
CA LEU A 40 3.61 3.74 -2.07
C LEU A 40 3.79 4.23 -3.51
N GLU A 41 5.04 4.39 -3.93
CA GLU A 41 5.38 4.76 -5.30
C GLU A 41 5.92 3.55 -6.06
N ALA A 42 5.48 3.35 -7.29
CA ALA A 42 5.99 2.33 -8.20
C ALA A 42 6.24 2.91 -9.58
N VAL A 43 7.03 2.23 -10.39
CA VAL A 43 7.22 2.56 -11.80
C VAL A 43 6.61 1.41 -12.62
N ALA A 44 5.60 1.73 -13.41
CA ALA A 44 5.00 0.77 -14.34
C ALA A 44 6.00 0.38 -15.43
N ARG A 45 5.78 -0.73 -16.12
CA ARG A 45 6.62 -1.15 -17.26
C ARG A 45 6.73 -0.10 -18.37
N SER A 46 5.74 0.78 -18.50
CA SER A 46 5.75 1.91 -19.43
C SER A 46 6.64 3.10 -19.00
N GLY A 47 7.22 3.05 -17.80
CA GLY A 47 7.94 4.17 -17.18
C GLY A 47 7.03 5.15 -16.42
N ALA A 48 5.71 4.97 -16.46
CA ALA A 48 4.77 5.82 -15.72
C ALA A 48 4.95 5.63 -14.21
N LYS A 49 5.08 6.74 -13.48
CA LYS A 49 5.09 6.72 -12.01
C LYS A 49 3.67 6.54 -11.48
N LEU A 50 3.48 5.49 -10.70
CA LEU A 50 2.25 5.22 -9.97
C LEU A 50 2.44 5.67 -8.52
N VAL A 51 1.43 6.32 -7.97
CA VAL A 51 1.38 6.72 -6.56
C VAL A 51 0.09 6.16 -5.96
N VAL A 52 0.24 5.35 -4.93
CA VAL A 52 -0.87 4.68 -4.24
C VAL A 52 -0.91 5.17 -2.79
N PRO A 53 -1.98 5.88 -2.39
CA PRO A 53 -2.14 6.31 -1.01
C PRO A 53 -2.42 5.13 -0.09
N VAL A 54 -1.69 5.05 1.02
CA VAL A 54 -1.97 4.14 2.14
C VAL A 54 -2.87 4.88 3.10
N LEU A 55 -4.11 4.42 3.20
CA LEU A 55 -5.18 5.07 3.95
C LEU A 55 -5.25 4.61 5.40
N GLY A 56 -4.61 3.48 5.68
CA GLY A 56 -4.52 2.88 6.99
C GLY A 56 -3.77 1.56 6.92
N VAL A 57 -3.51 1.00 8.09
CA VAL A 57 -2.77 -0.24 8.25
C VAL A 57 -3.55 -1.13 9.21
N VAL A 58 -3.83 -2.35 8.77
CA VAL A 58 -4.46 -3.40 9.56
C VAL A 58 -3.41 -4.45 9.89
N ILE A 59 -3.36 -4.87 11.15
CA ILE A 59 -2.51 -5.98 11.57
C ILE A 59 -3.43 -7.17 11.84
N GLU A 60 -3.25 -8.25 11.10
CA GLU A 60 -4.05 -9.47 11.21
C GLU A 60 -3.12 -10.68 11.24
N ALA A 61 -3.26 -11.53 12.27
CA ALA A 61 -2.41 -12.70 12.46
C ALA A 61 -0.88 -12.44 12.41
N GLY A 62 -0.45 -11.22 12.77
CA GLY A 62 0.96 -10.80 12.71
C GLY A 62 1.43 -10.27 11.36
N GLU A 63 0.57 -10.29 10.34
CA GLU A 63 0.83 -9.72 9.02
C GLU A 63 0.31 -8.28 8.91
N VAL A 64 1.04 -7.46 8.14
CA VAL A 64 0.73 -6.04 7.95
C VAL A 64 0.06 -5.82 6.60
N TRP A 65 -1.20 -5.39 6.65
CA TRP A 65 -2.04 -5.12 5.49
C TRP A 65 -2.24 -3.62 5.30
N HIS A 66 -1.86 -3.11 4.12
CA HIS A 66 -1.98 -1.70 3.77
C HIS A 66 -3.32 -1.49 3.06
N VAL A 67 -4.16 -0.61 3.60
CA VAL A 67 -5.48 -0.30 3.02
C VAL A 67 -5.31 0.75 1.93
N VAL A 68 -5.76 0.43 0.71
CA VAL A 68 -5.61 1.26 -0.50
C VAL A 68 -6.88 1.20 -1.35
N GLU A 69 -7.07 2.17 -2.26
CA GLU A 69 -8.19 2.15 -3.23
C GLU A 69 -7.85 1.40 -4.53
N LYS A 70 -6.58 1.47 -4.94
CA LYS A 70 -6.09 0.90 -6.19
C LYS A 70 -4.82 0.11 -5.89
N PRO A 71 -4.91 -1.21 -5.69
CA PRO A 71 -3.77 -2.02 -5.33
C PRO A 71 -2.80 -2.12 -6.51
N LEU A 72 -1.54 -2.36 -6.19
CA LEU A 72 -0.53 -2.76 -7.16
C LEU A 72 -0.51 -4.29 -7.23
N ALA A 73 -0.17 -4.85 -8.40
CA ALA A 73 -0.10 -6.29 -8.55
C ALA A 73 1.02 -6.90 -7.68
N ALA A 74 0.84 -8.13 -7.21
CA ALA A 74 1.92 -8.89 -6.58
C ALA A 74 3.16 -8.96 -7.50
N GLY A 75 4.35 -8.91 -6.91
CA GLY A 75 5.63 -8.77 -7.60
C GLY A 75 5.98 -7.32 -7.98
N THR A 76 5.13 -6.33 -7.67
CA THR A 76 5.46 -4.92 -7.95
C THR A 76 6.43 -4.39 -6.89
N ALA A 77 7.60 -3.93 -7.32
CA ALA A 77 8.54 -3.20 -6.46
C ALA A 77 8.02 -1.80 -6.16
N VAL A 78 8.07 -1.40 -4.89
CA VAL A 78 7.56 -0.12 -4.38
C VAL A 78 8.58 0.60 -3.52
N THR A 79 8.50 1.93 -3.52
CA THR A 79 9.13 2.79 -2.53
C THR A 79 8.04 3.36 -1.61
N GLY A 80 8.09 3.04 -0.32
CA GLY A 80 7.13 3.50 0.67
C GLY A 80 7.61 4.71 1.46
N ARG A 81 6.72 5.68 1.67
CA ARG A 81 6.93 6.86 2.53
C ARG A 81 5.85 6.94 3.61
N VAL A 82 6.26 6.81 4.87
CA VAL A 82 5.36 6.84 6.03
C VAL A 82 5.20 8.26 6.56
N GLY A 83 3.96 8.66 6.84
CA GLY A 83 3.59 9.97 7.39
C GLY A 83 3.43 11.06 6.33
N VAL A 84 3.32 10.69 5.06
CA VAL A 84 3.03 11.63 3.95
C VAL A 84 1.60 11.38 3.48
N SER A 85 0.74 12.38 3.57
CA SER A 85 -0.57 12.36 2.93
C SER A 85 -0.47 13.02 1.56
N VAL A 86 -1.15 12.47 0.54
CA VAL A 86 -1.45 13.23 -0.68
C VAL A 86 -2.72 14.03 -0.40
N GLU A 87 -2.64 15.35 -0.54
CA GLU A 87 -3.79 16.26 -0.50
C GLU A 87 -4.70 16.08 -1.74
#